data_AF-A0A0J1BXM0-F1
#
_entry.id   AF-A0A0J1BXM0-F1
#
_cell.length_a   1.000
_cell.length_b   1.000
_cell.length_c   1.000
_cell.angle_alpha   90.00
_cell.angle_beta   90.00
_cell.angle_gamma   90.00
#
_symmetry.space_group_name_H-M   'P 1'
#
loop_
_entity.id
_entity.type
_entity.pdbx_description
1 polymer ?
#
loop_
_entity_poly.entity_id
_entity_poly.type
_entity_poly.pdbx_seq_one_letter_code
_entity_poly.pdbx_strand_id
1 'polypeptide(L)'
;MDSQSKDTRFDHLVLADGQEAVAAGRLVRVQQEGLGLVWWHQESWPVDLLLPASAPVVVLFPRGPGREEELIDRIGHRVLVTGVWSDGKLYVDTVTDIIPAASPLRLPVQSQDAPMHPVDEATRAVESPLFEAGVVLWRFRRVAPDGVEEVVVSATDVTAARRALLPVYGGRLRVYQSPWTADDLARLDAVIAAVEPTRRHAGGAGVSPEGIVYRRLLLTYLDQQLATTLSAFPEGMLKLEVQAQPRR
;
A
#
# COMPACT_ATOMS: atom_id res chain seq x y z
N MET A 1 9.73 -25.08 24.43
CA MET A 1 9.14 -23.73 24.63
C MET A 1 9.97 -22.82 23.75
N ASP A 2 9.62 -22.77 22.48
CA ASP A 2 10.43 -22.08 21.49
C ASP A 2 10.13 -20.59 21.59
N SER A 3 11.20 -19.84 21.81
CA SER A 3 11.24 -18.38 21.80
C SER A 3 10.66 -17.91 20.46
N GLN A 4 9.40 -17.45 20.46
CA GLN A 4 8.87 -16.66 19.37
C GLN A 4 9.79 -15.44 19.24
N SER A 5 10.71 -15.49 18.28
CA SER A 5 11.45 -14.32 17.82
C SER A 5 10.39 -13.29 17.46
N LYS A 6 10.23 -12.26 18.30
CA LYS A 6 9.32 -11.16 18.03
C LYS A 6 9.83 -10.51 16.75
N ASP A 7 9.13 -10.68 15.65
CA ASP A 7 9.48 -10.02 14.40
C ASP A 7 9.30 -8.51 14.60
N THR A 8 10.42 -7.78 14.67
CA THR A 8 10.48 -6.34 14.97
C THR A 8 10.51 -5.50 13.70
N ARG A 9 10.28 -6.09 12.52
CA ARG A 9 10.45 -5.37 11.24
C ARG A 9 9.58 -4.13 11.10
N PHE A 10 8.45 -4.06 11.80
CA PHE A 10 7.55 -2.91 11.75
C PHE A 10 7.68 -1.96 12.94
N ASP A 11 8.48 -2.29 13.96
CA ASP A 11 8.55 -1.51 15.22
C ASP A 11 8.93 -0.04 14.95
N HIS A 12 9.77 0.22 13.95
CA HIS A 12 10.17 1.56 13.55
C HIS A 12 9.09 2.39 12.83
N LEU A 13 7.96 1.77 12.48
CA LEU A 13 6.79 2.40 11.84
C LEU A 13 5.61 2.55 12.80
N VAL A 14 5.63 1.86 13.95
CA VAL A 14 4.54 1.89 14.93
C VAL A 14 4.50 3.25 15.61
N LEU A 15 3.33 3.89 15.57
CA LEU A 15 3.04 5.10 16.34
C LEU A 15 2.35 4.73 17.65
N ALA A 16 2.91 5.24 18.75
CA ALA A 16 2.30 5.19 20.08
C ALA A 16 1.84 6.59 20.53
N ASP A 17 0.86 6.63 21.42
CA ASP A 17 0.41 7.89 22.02
C ASP A 17 1.53 8.59 22.80
N GLY A 18 1.57 9.92 22.68
CA GLY A 18 2.60 10.76 23.28
C GLY A 18 3.92 10.81 22.51
N GLN A 19 4.04 10.07 21.40
CA GLN A 19 5.27 10.04 20.60
C GLN A 19 5.33 11.20 19.60
N GLU A 20 6.53 11.72 19.35
CA GLU A 20 6.74 12.63 18.23
C GLU A 20 6.53 11.92 16.90
N ALA A 21 5.77 12.54 16.02
CA ALA A 21 5.37 11.99 14.75
C ALA A 21 5.58 12.99 13.61
N VAL A 22 5.78 12.42 12.44
CA VAL A 22 5.87 13.14 11.17
C VAL A 22 4.89 12.52 10.19
N ALA A 23 4.16 13.36 9.47
CA ALA A 23 3.27 12.93 8.40
C ALA A 23 3.43 13.85 7.19
N ALA A 24 3.41 13.30 6.00
CA ALA A 24 3.42 14.08 4.77
C ALA A 24 2.20 13.74 3.92
N GLY A 25 1.68 14.74 3.21
CA GLY A 25 0.56 14.54 2.32
C GLY A 25 0.07 15.83 1.73
N ARG A 26 -1.11 15.76 1.11
CA ARG A 26 -1.82 16.96 0.70
C ARG A 26 -2.80 17.36 1.80
N LEU A 27 -2.75 18.62 2.19
CA LEU A 27 -3.65 19.17 3.20
C LEU A 27 -5.04 19.36 2.59
N VAL A 28 -6.07 18.87 3.29
CA VAL A 28 -7.46 18.85 2.79
C VAL A 28 -8.45 19.12 3.92
N ARG A 29 -9.67 19.52 3.56
CA ARG A 29 -10.79 19.59 4.49
C ARG A 29 -11.50 18.24 4.59
N VAL A 30 -11.94 17.92 5.80
CA VAL A 30 -12.61 16.65 6.12
C VAL A 30 -13.89 16.97 6.90
N GLN A 31 -15.00 16.36 6.50
CA GLN A 31 -16.27 16.49 7.23
C GLN A 31 -16.08 16.07 8.68
N GLN A 32 -16.60 16.86 9.62
CA GLN A 32 -16.60 16.62 11.08
C GLN A 32 -15.22 16.64 11.76
N GLU A 33 -14.13 16.30 11.06
CA GLU A 33 -12.76 16.28 11.59
C GLU A 33 -11.97 17.57 11.31
N GLY A 34 -12.48 18.45 10.43
CA GLY A 34 -11.85 19.73 10.11
C GLY A 34 -10.77 19.59 9.04
N LEU A 35 -9.56 19.20 9.44
CA LEU A 35 -8.37 19.15 8.59
C LEU A 35 -7.69 17.78 8.61
N GLY A 36 -7.16 17.37 7.47
CA GLY A 36 -6.40 16.12 7.37
C GLY A 36 -5.36 16.14 6.26
N LEU A 37 -4.47 15.15 6.29
CA LEU A 37 -3.53 14.86 5.20
C LEU A 37 -4.01 13.62 4.45
N VAL A 38 -4.34 13.78 3.17
CA VAL A 38 -4.55 12.63 2.29
C VAL A 38 -3.23 12.18 1.67
N TRP A 39 -3.10 10.88 1.42
CA TRP A 39 -2.03 10.33 0.61
C TRP A 39 -2.00 11.03 -0.76
N TRP A 40 -0.80 11.37 -1.20
CA TRP A 40 -0.60 12.19 -2.37
C TRP A 40 -1.02 11.49 -3.66
N HIS A 41 -1.76 12.20 -4.52
CA HIS A 41 -1.81 11.96 -5.96
C HIS A 41 -1.16 13.11 -6.73
N GLN A 42 -0.54 12.80 -7.89
CA GLN A 42 0.17 13.78 -8.72
C GLN A 42 -0.75 14.87 -9.30
N GLU A 43 -2.06 14.68 -9.24
CA GLU A 43 -3.09 15.55 -9.80
C GLU A 43 -3.32 16.84 -8.99
N SER A 44 -3.90 17.85 -9.65
CA SER A 44 -4.39 19.07 -9.01
C SER A 44 -5.57 18.74 -8.09
N TRP A 45 -5.55 19.25 -6.85
CA TRP A 45 -6.63 19.05 -5.89
C TRP A 45 -7.54 20.28 -5.83
N PRO A 46 -8.87 20.13 -5.93
CA PRO A 46 -9.78 21.27 -5.78
C PRO A 46 -9.76 21.77 -4.33
N VAL A 47 -9.51 23.07 -4.14
CA VAL A 47 -9.42 23.69 -2.79
C VAL A 47 -10.75 23.60 -2.04
N ASP A 48 -11.87 23.60 -2.76
CA ASP A 48 -13.22 23.53 -2.19
C ASP A 48 -13.70 22.09 -1.95
N LEU A 49 -12.89 21.08 -2.30
CA LEU A 49 -13.27 19.69 -2.10
C LEU A 49 -13.24 19.34 -0.61
N LEU A 50 -14.41 18.99 -0.08
CA LEU A 50 -14.60 18.51 1.28
C LEU A 50 -14.69 16.97 1.25
N LEU A 51 -13.74 16.28 1.87
CA LEU A 51 -13.74 14.83 1.96
C LEU A 51 -14.73 14.32 3.01
N PRO A 52 -15.35 13.14 2.82
CA PRO A 52 -16.20 12.53 3.84
C PRO A 52 -15.38 12.13 5.08
N ALA A 53 -16.03 12.04 6.25
CA ALA A 53 -15.39 11.62 7.50
C ALA A 53 -14.78 10.20 7.42
N SER A 54 -15.26 9.37 6.49
CA SER A 54 -14.74 8.03 6.22
C SER A 54 -13.47 8.02 5.35
N ALA A 55 -12.99 9.17 4.88
CA ALA A 55 -11.82 9.24 4.03
C ALA A 55 -10.54 8.81 4.78
N PRO A 56 -9.63 8.05 4.14
CA PRO A 56 -8.37 7.66 4.76
C PRO A 56 -7.38 8.83 4.78
N VAL A 57 -7.40 9.57 5.89
CA VAL A 57 -6.55 10.74 6.11
C VAL A 57 -5.85 10.66 7.46
N VAL A 58 -4.69 11.30 7.59
CA VAL A 58 -4.14 11.62 8.91
C VAL A 58 -4.85 12.87 9.42
N VAL A 59 -5.67 12.71 10.45
CA VAL A 59 -6.41 13.83 11.07
C VAL A 59 -5.43 14.74 11.81
N LEU A 60 -5.54 16.05 11.56
CA LEU A 60 -4.68 17.07 12.16
C LEU A 60 -5.44 17.85 13.22
N PHE A 61 -4.79 18.04 14.37
CA PHE A 61 -5.31 18.89 15.45
C PHE A 61 -4.35 20.05 15.70
N PRO A 62 -4.67 21.28 15.25
CA PRO A 62 -3.77 22.43 15.42
C PRO A 62 -3.52 22.73 16.89
N ARG A 63 -2.25 22.97 17.28
CA ARG A 63 -1.89 23.49 18.61
C ARG A 63 -1.35 24.90 18.52
N GLY A 64 -1.79 25.74 19.47
CA GLY A 64 -1.32 27.10 19.64
C GLY A 64 -2.07 28.13 18.80
N PRO A 65 -1.92 29.42 19.14
CA PRO A 65 -2.63 30.50 18.46
C PRO A 65 -2.16 30.64 17.00
N GLY A 66 -3.10 30.84 16.07
CA GLY A 66 -2.80 31.06 14.65
C GLY A 66 -2.51 29.80 13.82
N ARG A 67 -2.44 28.62 14.45
CA ARG A 67 -2.07 27.38 13.75
C ARG A 67 -3.16 26.87 12.82
N GLU A 68 -4.41 27.04 13.21
CA GLU A 68 -5.55 26.60 12.41
C GLU A 68 -5.64 27.43 11.12
N GLU A 69 -5.50 28.76 11.23
CA GLU A 69 -5.45 29.67 10.08
C GLU A 69 -4.26 29.33 9.16
N GLU A 70 -3.08 29.08 9.74
CA GLU A 70 -1.89 28.69 8.98
C GLU A 70 -2.11 27.43 8.13
N LEU A 71 -2.82 26.44 8.68
CA LEU A 71 -3.17 25.21 7.96
C LEU A 71 -4.26 25.48 6.92
N ILE A 72 -5.28 26.26 7.24
CA ILE A 72 -6.36 26.60 6.28
C ILE A 72 -5.78 27.26 5.02
N ASP A 73 -4.81 28.16 5.17
CA ASP A 73 -4.15 28.84 4.03
C ASP A 73 -3.35 27.89 3.13
N ARG A 74 -3.01 26.69 3.62
CA ARG A 74 -2.27 25.65 2.88
C ARG A 74 -3.15 24.53 2.35
N ILE A 75 -4.48 24.66 2.40
CA ILE A 75 -5.36 23.64 1.82
C ILE A 75 -5.02 23.45 0.32
N GLY A 76 -4.94 22.19 -0.09
CA GLY A 76 -4.51 21.79 -1.43
C GLY A 76 -3.00 21.74 -1.61
N HIS A 77 -2.20 22.31 -0.69
CA HIS A 77 -0.75 22.25 -0.73
C HIS A 77 -0.22 20.93 -0.20
N ARG A 78 1.00 20.62 -0.63
CA ARG A 78 1.75 19.46 -0.17
C ARG A 78 2.59 19.90 1.00
N VAL A 79 2.40 19.26 2.14
CA VAL A 79 3.01 19.68 3.39
C VAL A 79 3.61 18.49 4.14
N LEU A 80 4.64 18.78 4.90
CA LEU A 80 5.19 17.93 5.95
C LEU A 80 4.72 18.54 7.27
N VAL A 81 4.08 17.73 8.11
CA VAL A 81 3.57 18.13 9.41
C VAL A 81 4.33 17.34 10.47
N THR A 82 4.79 18.03 11.52
CA THR A 82 5.34 17.37 12.71
C THR A 82 4.56 17.77 13.95
N GLY A 83 4.54 16.87 14.93
CA GLY A 83 3.77 17.08 16.14
C GLY A 83 3.82 15.88 17.07
N VAL A 84 2.85 15.81 17.97
CA VAL A 84 2.68 14.68 18.90
C VAL A 84 1.50 13.83 18.45
N TRP A 85 1.71 12.53 18.36
CA TRP A 85 0.63 11.58 18.10
C TRP A 85 -0.17 11.30 19.37
N SER A 86 -1.49 11.35 19.28
CA SER A 86 -2.37 10.95 20.38
C SER A 86 -3.75 10.61 19.83
N ASP A 87 -4.33 9.50 20.29
CA ASP A 87 -5.71 9.09 19.99
C ASP A 87 -6.00 9.05 18.47
N GLY A 88 -5.05 8.51 17.69
CA GLY A 88 -5.20 8.40 16.24
C GLY A 88 -5.06 9.73 15.47
N LYS A 89 -4.69 10.82 16.16
CA LYS A 89 -4.59 12.17 15.60
C LYS A 89 -3.18 12.73 15.76
N LEU A 90 -2.79 13.60 14.83
CA LEU A 90 -1.54 14.34 14.91
C LEU A 90 -1.79 15.75 15.45
N TYR A 91 -1.34 15.99 16.68
CA TYR A 91 -1.39 17.32 17.29
C TYR A 91 -0.23 18.17 16.78
N VAL A 92 -0.56 19.14 15.93
CA VAL A 92 0.39 19.83 15.05
C VAL A 92 1.23 20.85 15.81
N ASP A 93 2.55 20.68 15.76
CA ASP A 93 3.55 21.64 16.26
C ASP A 93 4.18 22.45 15.13
N THR A 94 4.44 21.84 13.96
CA THR A 94 4.95 22.54 12.79
C THR A 94 4.35 22.02 11.49
N VAL A 95 4.27 22.91 10.49
CA VAL A 95 3.90 22.60 9.11
C VAL A 95 4.88 23.28 8.17
N THR A 96 5.35 22.55 7.16
CA THR A 96 6.27 23.07 6.13
C THR A 96 5.84 22.61 4.76
N ASP A 97 5.84 23.49 3.76
CA ASP A 97 5.53 23.14 2.39
C ASP A 97 6.60 22.21 1.79
N ILE A 98 6.17 21.16 1.10
CA ILE A 98 7.05 20.24 0.38
C ILE A 98 7.19 20.72 -1.06
N ILE A 99 8.38 21.21 -1.39
CA ILE A 99 8.76 21.48 -2.78
C ILE A 99 9.01 20.12 -3.48
N PRO A 100 8.53 19.88 -4.72
CA PRO A 100 8.52 18.55 -5.36
C PRO A 100 9.84 17.77 -5.39
N ALA A 101 10.99 18.42 -5.24
CA ALA A 101 12.30 17.78 -5.23
C ALA A 101 12.69 17.14 -3.88
N ALA A 102 11.95 17.40 -2.79
CA ALA A 102 12.39 17.14 -1.43
C ALA A 102 11.50 16.16 -0.63
N SER A 103 10.67 15.34 -1.28
CA SER A 103 9.82 14.39 -0.55
C SER A 103 10.66 13.23 0.02
N PRO A 104 10.79 13.07 1.36
CA PRO A 104 11.52 11.96 1.97
C PRO A 104 10.73 10.64 1.87
N LEU A 105 9.41 10.71 1.67
CA LEU A 105 8.60 9.55 1.33
C LEU A 105 8.79 9.23 -0.14
N ARG A 106 9.36 8.04 -0.42
CA ARG A 106 9.40 7.48 -1.77
C ARG A 106 7.98 7.48 -2.29
N LEU A 107 7.79 8.14 -3.44
CA LEU A 107 6.52 8.11 -4.16
C LEU A 107 6.04 6.66 -4.23
N PRO A 108 4.73 6.40 -4.08
CA PRO A 108 4.23 5.15 -4.60
C PRO A 108 4.65 5.10 -6.07
N VAL A 109 5.54 4.16 -6.40
CA VAL A 109 5.58 3.63 -7.76
C VAL A 109 4.11 3.33 -8.03
N GLN A 110 3.53 4.00 -9.03
CA GLN A 110 2.17 3.68 -9.46
C GLN A 110 2.14 2.17 -9.57
N SER A 111 1.37 1.53 -8.70
CA SER A 111 0.92 0.17 -9.00
C SER A 111 0.19 0.38 -10.32
N GLN A 112 0.79 -0.07 -11.41
CA GLN A 112 0.09 -0.12 -12.68
C GLN A 112 -1.05 -1.11 -12.49
N ASP A 113 -2.18 -0.63 -11.99
CA ASP A 113 -3.44 -1.31 -12.19
C ASP A 113 -3.92 -0.90 -13.57
N ALA A 114 -3.34 -1.53 -14.58
CA ALA A 114 -4.14 -1.86 -15.73
C ALA A 114 -4.94 -3.12 -15.32
N PRO A 115 -6.26 -3.05 -15.10
CA PRO A 115 -7.07 -4.24 -15.25
C PRO A 115 -6.72 -4.82 -16.63
N MET A 116 -6.30 -6.08 -16.67
CA MET A 116 -5.98 -6.70 -17.94
C MET A 116 -7.15 -6.52 -18.90
N HIS A 117 -6.82 -6.21 -20.16
CA HIS A 117 -7.73 -6.46 -21.25
C HIS A 117 -8.32 -7.86 -21.10
N PRO A 118 -9.64 -8.04 -21.28
CA PRO A 118 -10.26 -9.34 -21.17
C PRO A 118 -9.52 -10.32 -22.08
N VAL A 119 -9.04 -11.41 -21.50
CA VAL A 119 -8.56 -12.54 -22.30
C VAL A 119 -9.75 -13.17 -23.01
N ASP A 120 -9.49 -13.70 -24.20
CA ASP A 120 -10.46 -14.51 -24.93
C ASP A 120 -10.89 -15.73 -24.10
N GLU A 121 -12.05 -16.27 -24.45
CA GLU A 121 -12.68 -17.38 -23.74
C GLU A 121 -11.80 -18.64 -23.76
N ALA A 122 -11.09 -18.88 -24.84
CA ALA A 122 -10.18 -20.03 -24.98
C ALA A 122 -9.02 -19.98 -24.00
N THR A 123 -8.39 -18.81 -23.85
CA THR A 123 -7.36 -18.56 -22.85
C THR A 123 -7.94 -18.73 -21.45
N ARG A 124 -9.09 -18.12 -21.17
CA ARG A 124 -9.75 -18.21 -19.87
C ARG A 124 -10.05 -19.65 -19.46
N ALA A 125 -10.52 -20.48 -20.40
CA ALA A 125 -10.81 -21.90 -20.14
C ALA A 125 -9.57 -22.70 -19.71
N VAL A 126 -8.37 -22.28 -20.12
CA VAL A 126 -7.09 -22.88 -19.67
C VAL A 126 -6.63 -22.27 -18.35
N GLU A 127 -6.79 -20.95 -18.16
CA GLU A 127 -6.31 -20.26 -16.96
C GLU A 127 -7.15 -20.58 -15.72
N SER A 128 -8.48 -20.53 -15.81
CA SER A 128 -9.38 -20.62 -14.65
C SER A 128 -9.11 -21.85 -13.78
N PRO A 129 -8.99 -23.07 -14.33
CA PRO A 129 -8.70 -24.25 -13.51
C PRO A 129 -7.37 -24.18 -12.77
N LEU A 130 -6.36 -23.49 -13.32
CA LEU A 130 -5.06 -23.33 -12.68
C LEU A 130 -5.11 -22.34 -11.50
N PHE A 131 -5.93 -21.29 -11.62
CA PHE A 131 -6.18 -20.36 -10.53
C PHE A 131 -7.03 -21.01 -9.43
N GLU A 132 -8.11 -21.71 -9.81
CA GLU A 132 -8.99 -22.43 -8.87
C GLU A 132 -8.25 -23.51 -8.09
N ALA A 133 -7.33 -24.23 -8.75
CA ALA A 133 -6.47 -25.23 -8.10
C ALA A 133 -5.31 -24.62 -7.30
N GLY A 134 -5.12 -23.30 -7.30
CA GLY A 134 -4.00 -22.63 -6.63
C GLY A 134 -2.62 -22.90 -7.26
N VAL A 135 -2.57 -23.48 -8.46
CA VAL A 135 -1.34 -23.72 -9.23
C VAL A 135 -0.74 -22.40 -9.72
N VAL A 136 -1.61 -21.52 -10.21
CA VAL A 136 -1.25 -20.16 -10.61
C VAL A 136 -1.85 -19.19 -9.60
N LEU A 137 -1.00 -18.32 -9.04
CA LEU A 137 -1.42 -17.34 -8.04
C LEU A 137 -1.68 -15.97 -8.66
N TRP A 138 -0.91 -15.63 -9.69
CA TRP A 138 -1.01 -14.33 -10.34
C TRP A 138 -0.48 -14.39 -11.76
N ARG A 139 -1.04 -13.54 -12.62
CA ARG A 139 -0.53 -13.28 -13.97
C ARG A 139 -0.52 -11.79 -14.25
N PHE A 140 0.53 -11.34 -14.92
CA PHE A 140 0.61 -9.97 -15.42
C PHE A 140 1.43 -9.92 -16.72
N ARG A 141 1.33 -8.79 -17.43
CA ARG A 141 2.20 -8.49 -18.57
C ARG A 141 3.29 -7.54 -18.12
N ARG A 142 4.49 -7.70 -18.67
CA ARG A 142 5.54 -6.70 -18.56
C ARG A 142 6.27 -6.56 -19.89
N VAL A 143 6.91 -5.42 -20.09
CA VAL A 143 7.87 -5.23 -21.18
C VAL A 143 9.25 -5.52 -20.60
N ALA A 144 9.94 -6.52 -21.15
CA ALA A 144 11.31 -6.84 -20.78
C ALA A 144 12.27 -5.71 -21.19
N PRO A 145 13.50 -5.66 -20.64
CA PRO A 145 14.47 -4.61 -20.97
C PRO A 145 14.83 -4.49 -22.46
N ASP A 146 14.66 -5.58 -23.21
CA ASP A 146 14.85 -5.64 -24.68
C ASP A 146 13.63 -5.16 -25.48
N GLY A 147 12.56 -4.72 -24.80
CA GLY A 147 11.33 -4.23 -25.42
C GLY A 147 10.29 -5.32 -25.72
N VAL A 148 10.57 -6.59 -25.40
CA VAL A 148 9.65 -7.70 -25.69
C VAL A 148 8.56 -7.79 -24.63
N GLU A 149 7.29 -7.93 -25.05
CA GLU A 149 6.19 -8.22 -24.13
C GLU A 149 6.26 -9.67 -23.61
N GLU A 150 6.31 -9.80 -22.30
CA GLU A 150 6.29 -11.07 -21.58
C GLU A 150 4.98 -11.23 -20.81
N VAL A 151 4.48 -12.47 -20.74
CA VAL A 151 3.42 -12.89 -19.82
C VAL A 151 4.09 -13.58 -18.65
N VAL A 152 4.05 -12.92 -17.50
CA VAL A 152 4.68 -13.41 -16.27
C VAL A 152 3.64 -14.04 -15.38
N VAL A 153 3.94 -15.23 -14.88
CA VAL A 153 3.08 -16.04 -14.03
C VAL A 153 3.85 -16.39 -12.76
N SER A 154 3.24 -16.14 -11.60
CA SER A 154 3.71 -16.65 -10.31
C SER A 154 2.93 -17.91 -9.98
N ALA A 155 3.63 -19.03 -9.80
CA ALA A 155 3.01 -20.35 -9.66
C ALA A 155 3.57 -21.12 -8.46
N THR A 156 2.72 -21.91 -7.81
CA THR A 156 3.11 -22.88 -6.77
C THR A 156 3.68 -24.16 -7.39
N ASP A 157 3.23 -24.54 -8.58
CA ASP A 157 3.78 -25.62 -9.40
C ASP A 157 4.16 -25.07 -10.78
N VAL A 158 5.45 -24.76 -10.94
CA VAL A 158 6.01 -24.22 -12.19
C VAL A 158 5.85 -25.21 -13.35
N THR A 159 5.97 -26.51 -13.10
CA THR A 159 5.92 -27.54 -14.15
C THR A 159 4.49 -27.66 -14.70
N ALA A 160 3.49 -27.74 -13.81
CA ALA A 160 2.09 -27.78 -14.20
C ALA A 160 1.66 -26.50 -14.92
N ALA A 161 2.01 -25.33 -14.35
CA ALA A 161 1.69 -24.04 -14.96
C ALA A 161 2.33 -23.90 -16.36
N ARG A 162 3.61 -24.25 -16.52
CA ARG A 162 4.29 -24.21 -17.83
C ARG A 162 3.64 -25.14 -18.83
N ARG A 163 3.35 -26.39 -18.45
CA ARG A 163 2.73 -27.38 -19.34
C ARG A 163 1.40 -26.88 -19.90
N ALA A 164 0.57 -26.28 -19.05
CA ALA A 164 -0.75 -25.79 -19.43
C ALA A 164 -0.72 -24.47 -20.21
N LEU A 165 0.16 -23.54 -19.82
CA LEU A 165 0.15 -22.17 -20.37
C LEU A 165 1.09 -21.96 -21.56
N LEU A 166 2.10 -22.81 -21.76
CA LEU A 166 3.01 -22.69 -22.90
C LEU A 166 2.30 -22.77 -24.26
N PRO A 167 1.31 -23.64 -24.49
CA PRO A 167 0.53 -23.65 -25.74
C PRO A 167 -0.22 -22.33 -26.00
N VAL A 168 -0.60 -21.61 -24.95
CA VAL A 168 -1.38 -20.36 -25.03
C VAL A 168 -0.47 -19.15 -25.27
N TYR A 169 0.60 -19.04 -24.50
CA TYR A 169 1.45 -17.85 -24.50
C TYR A 169 2.76 -17.99 -25.29
N GLY A 170 3.13 -19.22 -25.65
CA GLY A 170 4.34 -19.52 -26.41
C GLY A 170 5.62 -18.97 -25.75
N GLY A 171 6.54 -18.48 -26.56
CA GLY A 171 7.83 -17.95 -26.10
C GLY A 171 7.75 -16.71 -25.19
N ARG A 172 6.57 -16.07 -25.06
CA ARG A 172 6.35 -14.92 -24.17
C ARG A 172 6.15 -15.34 -22.72
N LEU A 173 5.91 -16.63 -22.44
CA LEU A 173 5.65 -17.10 -21.09
C LEU A 173 6.91 -17.07 -20.22
N ARG A 174 6.79 -16.49 -19.04
CA ARG A 174 7.74 -16.61 -17.93
C ARG A 174 6.99 -17.09 -16.71
N VAL A 175 7.40 -18.23 -16.17
CA VAL A 175 6.81 -18.79 -14.95
C VAL A 175 7.86 -18.80 -13.86
N TYR A 176 7.54 -18.15 -12.74
CA TYR A 176 8.35 -18.06 -11.54
C TYR A 176 7.71 -18.87 -10.41
N GLN A 177 8.57 -19.55 -9.64
CA GLN A 177 8.13 -20.27 -8.45
C GLN A 177 7.76 -19.26 -7.37
N SER A 178 6.53 -19.35 -6.86
CA SER A 178 6.13 -18.61 -5.69
C SER A 178 6.61 -19.34 -4.42
N PRO A 179 7.15 -18.61 -3.44
CA PRO A 179 7.37 -19.14 -2.10
C PRO A 179 6.08 -19.19 -1.27
N TRP A 180 4.97 -18.63 -1.77
CA TRP A 180 3.68 -18.56 -1.08
C TRP A 180 2.68 -19.53 -1.70
N THR A 181 1.68 -19.92 -0.92
CA THR A 181 0.50 -20.62 -1.41
C THR A 181 -0.68 -19.67 -1.63
N ALA A 182 -1.73 -20.14 -2.30
CA ALA A 182 -2.99 -19.41 -2.42
C ALA A 182 -3.60 -19.12 -1.04
N ASP A 183 -3.55 -20.09 -0.13
CA ASP A 183 -4.06 -19.95 1.23
C ASP A 183 -3.28 -18.93 2.05
N ASP A 184 -1.96 -18.86 1.89
CA ASP A 184 -1.15 -17.82 2.56
C ASP A 184 -1.64 -16.45 2.14
N LEU A 185 -1.72 -16.20 0.82
CA LEU A 185 -2.16 -14.93 0.26
C LEU A 185 -3.60 -14.60 0.67
N ALA A 186 -4.51 -15.57 0.68
CA ALA A 186 -5.88 -15.39 1.12
C ALA A 186 -5.99 -14.98 2.59
N ARG A 187 -5.15 -15.56 3.48
CA ARG A 187 -5.09 -15.14 4.89
C ARG A 187 -4.62 -13.69 5.03
N LEU A 188 -3.63 -13.27 4.24
CA LEU A 188 -3.16 -11.89 4.24
C LEU A 188 -4.22 -10.93 3.68
N ASP A 189 -4.91 -11.33 2.61
CA ASP A 189 -5.99 -10.56 2.01
C ASP A 189 -7.16 -10.36 2.98
N ALA A 190 -7.51 -11.38 3.78
CA ALA A 190 -8.52 -11.25 4.82
C ALA A 190 -8.12 -10.24 5.91
N VAL A 191 -6.84 -10.23 6.34
CA VAL A 191 -6.33 -9.24 7.29
C VAL A 191 -6.37 -7.83 6.69
N ILE A 192 -5.91 -7.66 5.44
CA ILE A 192 -5.97 -6.38 4.72
C ILE A 192 -7.41 -5.90 4.58
N ALA A 193 -8.33 -6.80 4.25
CA ALA A 193 -9.75 -6.51 4.09
C ALA A 193 -10.39 -6.00 5.39
N ALA A 194 -9.97 -6.56 6.53
CA ALA A 194 -10.44 -6.21 7.86
C ALA A 194 -9.87 -4.90 8.43
N VAL A 195 -8.82 -4.33 7.82
CA VAL A 195 -8.33 -3.00 8.22
C VAL A 195 -9.41 -1.95 7.99
N GLU A 196 -9.64 -1.10 8.99
CA GLU A 196 -10.61 -0.02 8.93
C GLU A 196 -10.41 0.87 7.69
N PRO A 197 -11.48 1.19 6.93
CA PRO A 197 -11.37 1.99 5.72
C PRO A 197 -10.72 3.37 5.93
N THR A 198 -10.93 4.00 7.09
CA THR A 198 -10.31 5.27 7.49
C THR A 198 -8.80 5.16 7.72
N ARG A 199 -8.29 3.95 7.92
CA ARG A 199 -6.85 3.68 8.10
C ARG A 199 -6.20 3.17 6.83
N ARG A 200 -6.98 2.53 5.94
CA ARG A 200 -6.51 1.93 4.70
C ARG A 200 -6.68 2.89 3.52
N HIS A 201 -5.59 3.52 3.09
CA HIS A 201 -5.60 4.34 1.89
C HIS A 201 -5.76 3.51 0.62
N ALA A 202 -4.94 2.46 0.48
CA ALA A 202 -5.01 1.56 -0.67
C ALA A 202 -4.48 0.17 -0.31
N GLY A 203 -4.95 -0.83 -1.04
CA GLY A 203 -4.44 -2.19 -1.02
C GLY A 203 -4.27 -2.67 -2.45
N GLY A 204 -3.37 -3.63 -2.65
CA GLY A 204 -3.18 -4.23 -3.97
C GLY A 204 -2.16 -5.35 -3.95
N ALA A 205 -1.77 -5.77 -5.15
CA ALA A 205 -0.69 -6.73 -5.33
C ALA A 205 0.41 -6.10 -6.17
N GLY A 206 1.63 -6.60 -5.99
CA GLY A 206 2.76 -6.29 -6.85
C GLY A 206 3.58 -7.54 -7.06
N VAL A 207 4.55 -7.44 -7.96
CA VAL A 207 5.49 -8.52 -8.24
C VAL A 207 6.91 -8.00 -8.15
N SER A 208 7.78 -8.74 -7.47
CA SER A 208 9.20 -8.41 -7.35
C SER A 208 9.92 -8.61 -8.69
N PRO A 209 11.14 -8.07 -8.87
CA PRO A 209 11.95 -8.36 -10.07
C PRO A 209 12.13 -9.85 -10.35
N GLU A 210 12.15 -10.66 -9.29
CA GLU A 210 12.28 -12.13 -9.30
C GLU A 210 10.97 -12.86 -9.60
N GLY A 211 9.88 -12.13 -9.86
CA GLY A 211 8.57 -12.72 -10.17
C GLY A 211 7.76 -13.15 -8.95
N ILE A 212 8.16 -12.77 -7.73
CA ILE A 212 7.46 -13.13 -6.50
C ILE A 212 6.30 -12.14 -6.27
N VAL A 213 5.09 -12.69 -6.15
CA VAL A 213 3.90 -11.91 -5.78
C VAL A 213 3.99 -11.47 -4.34
N TYR A 214 3.66 -10.21 -4.08
CA TYR A 214 3.49 -9.66 -2.74
C TYR A 214 2.20 -8.84 -2.69
N ARG A 215 1.66 -8.64 -1.49
CA ARG A 215 0.59 -7.67 -1.24
C ARG A 215 1.18 -6.33 -0.87
N ARG A 216 0.49 -5.27 -1.25
CA ARG A 216 0.86 -3.91 -0.91
C ARG A 216 -0.26 -3.32 -0.05
N LEU A 217 0.11 -2.66 1.04
CA LEU A 217 -0.82 -1.99 1.93
C LEU A 217 -0.30 -0.59 2.24
N LEU A 218 -1.15 0.41 2.00
CA LEU A 218 -0.86 1.82 2.22
C LEU A 218 -1.78 2.29 3.35
N LEU A 219 -1.18 2.69 4.47
CA LEU A 219 -1.89 3.10 5.68
C LEU A 219 -1.70 4.59 5.99
N THR A 220 -2.67 5.18 6.67
CA THR A 220 -2.51 6.51 7.29
C THR A 220 -1.54 6.42 8.47
N TYR A 221 -1.68 5.41 9.35
CA TYR A 221 -0.75 5.11 10.44
C TYR A 221 -0.78 3.62 10.80
N LEU A 222 0.26 3.14 11.48
CA LEU A 222 0.37 1.78 12.00
C LEU A 222 0.40 1.82 13.54
N ASP A 223 -0.48 1.06 14.19
CA ASP A 223 -0.46 0.86 15.64
C ASP A 223 0.14 -0.51 16.00
N GLN A 224 0.33 -0.76 17.29
CA GLN A 224 0.94 -1.99 17.77
C GLN A 224 0.09 -3.24 17.47
N GLN A 225 -1.23 -3.13 17.53
CA GLN A 225 -2.13 -4.26 17.28
C GLN A 225 -2.06 -4.72 15.82
N LEU A 226 -2.17 -3.79 14.88
CA LEU A 226 -2.07 -4.09 13.46
C LEU A 226 -0.65 -4.54 13.11
N ALA A 227 0.39 -3.90 13.65
CA ALA A 227 1.77 -4.34 13.47
C ALA A 227 1.99 -5.79 13.91
N THR A 228 1.45 -6.18 15.07
CA THR A 228 1.54 -7.56 15.57
C THR A 228 0.84 -8.54 14.65
N THR A 229 -0.35 -8.16 14.15
CA THR A 229 -1.11 -8.98 13.20
C THR A 229 -0.36 -9.17 11.88
N LEU A 230 0.19 -8.09 11.33
CA LEU A 230 0.93 -8.11 10.07
C LEU A 230 2.30 -8.81 10.19
N SER A 231 2.88 -8.86 11.40
CA SER A 231 4.16 -9.55 11.66
C SER A 231 4.03 -11.07 11.66
N ALA A 232 2.82 -11.62 11.71
CA ALA A 232 2.60 -13.05 11.57
C ALA A 232 2.87 -13.59 10.15
N PHE A 233 2.93 -12.71 9.14
CA PHE A 233 3.23 -13.08 7.75
C PHE A 233 4.73 -13.03 7.48
N PRO A 234 5.29 -13.87 6.58
CA PRO A 234 6.71 -13.82 6.22
C PRO A 234 7.14 -12.47 5.61
N GLU A 235 8.42 -12.14 5.77
CA GLU A 235 9.02 -11.00 5.07
C GLU A 235 8.91 -11.18 3.56
N GLY A 236 8.69 -10.08 2.83
CA GLY A 236 8.54 -10.09 1.37
C GLY A 236 7.13 -10.43 0.87
N MET A 237 6.26 -11.00 1.72
CA MET A 237 4.86 -11.25 1.37
C MET A 237 4.00 -9.97 1.40
N LEU A 238 4.38 -9.01 2.25
CA LEU A 238 3.73 -7.71 2.39
C LEU A 238 4.75 -6.57 2.22
N LYS A 239 4.43 -5.61 1.34
CA LYS A 239 5.04 -4.27 1.33
C LYS A 239 4.10 -3.29 2.01
N LEU A 240 4.53 -2.75 3.14
CA LEU A 240 3.78 -1.81 3.95
C LEU A 240 4.36 -0.40 3.77
N GLU A 241 3.49 0.56 3.50
CA GLU A 241 3.83 1.99 3.49
C GLU A 241 2.86 2.72 4.41
N VAL A 242 3.38 3.64 5.24
CA VAL A 242 2.61 4.32 6.28
C VAL A 242 2.82 5.83 6.14
N GLN A 243 1.74 6.62 6.19
CA GLN A 243 1.79 8.07 6.01
C GLN A 243 2.40 8.81 7.19
N ALA A 244 1.87 8.54 8.39
CA ALA A 244 2.34 9.08 9.66
C ALA A 244 3.27 8.05 10.31
N GLN A 245 4.45 8.49 10.72
CA GLN A 245 5.49 7.65 11.28
C GLN A 245 6.15 8.32 12.48
N PRO A 246 6.80 7.55 13.37
CA PRO A 246 7.70 8.09 14.37
C PRO A 246 8.69 9.09 13.79
N ARG A 247 8.86 10.23 14.46
CA ARG A 247 9.96 11.14 14.16
C ARG A 247 11.26 10.54 14.70
N ARG A 248 12.29 10.43 13.85
CA ARG A 248 13.62 9.93 14.21
C ARG A 248 14.54 11.06 14.67
#